data_AF-S4PXT2-F1
#
_entry.id   AF-S4PXT2-F1
#
_cell.length_a   1.000
_cell.length_b   1.000
_cell.length_c   1.000
_cell.angle_alpha   90.00
_cell.angle_beta   90.00
_cell.angle_gamma   90.00
#
_symmetry.space_group_name_H-M   'P 1'
#
loop_
_entity.id
_entity.type
_entity.pdbx_description
1 polymer ?
#
loop_
_entity_poly.entity_id
_entity_poly.type
_entity_poly.pdbx_seq_one_letter_code
_entity_poly.pdbx_strand_id
1 'polypeptide(L)'
;MAAMGSGRGTMDSQNQVQSDTLDRLKLLYPNVNEDETPLPRSWSTKDKFSYIGLSQNNLRVHYKGHGKTHKDAASVRATHPIPAACGLYYFEVRIVSKGRDGYMGIGLSAHGVNMNRLPGWDKHSYGYHGDDGHSFCSSGTGQPYGPTFTTGDVIGCGVNLVDNTCFYTKNGHHLGIAFRGLPPNLYPTVGLQTPGEVVDANFGQQPFVFDIEDMLRELRARTRLAIDEFPLPDEQGQWQQVLHRMVSTYLVHHGYCSTAQAFTRATGQPIDEDIASIKNRQRISKLVLSGRIGEAIEATRRLYPALLERDHELLFLLKCRQFVEMVNGSDSQALCEAGAEGAEAESNGVATSVISHVGRAP
;
A
#
# COMPACT_ATOMS: atom_id res chain seq x y z
N MET A 1 1.68 -65.03 24.91
CA MET A 1 1.39 -64.02 25.95
C MET A 1 1.57 -62.66 25.33
N ALA A 2 0.55 -61.82 25.47
CA ALA A 2 0.46 -60.50 24.84
C ALA A 2 1.38 -59.48 25.52
N ALA A 3 1.97 -58.60 24.70
CA ALA A 3 2.40 -57.28 25.14
C ALA A 3 2.16 -56.31 23.97
N MET A 4 1.09 -55.53 24.09
CA MET A 4 0.78 -54.42 23.20
C MET A 4 1.76 -53.27 23.45
N GLY A 5 2.45 -52.81 22.40
CA GLY A 5 3.28 -51.62 22.41
C GLY A 5 2.78 -50.64 21.36
N SER A 6 2.13 -49.57 21.81
CA SER A 6 1.53 -48.51 21.01
C SER A 6 2.59 -47.65 20.31
N GLY A 7 2.76 -47.83 18.99
CA GLY A 7 3.60 -46.97 18.15
C GLY A 7 2.78 -45.85 17.52
N ARG A 8 2.77 -44.68 18.17
CA ARG A 8 2.21 -43.43 17.64
C ARG A 8 3.12 -42.92 16.52
N GLY A 9 2.58 -42.77 15.32
CA GLY A 9 3.26 -42.13 14.21
C GLY A 9 3.54 -40.65 14.51
N THR A 10 4.81 -40.28 14.54
CA THR A 10 5.26 -38.88 14.53
C THR A 10 5.22 -38.39 13.08
N MET A 11 4.13 -37.73 12.70
CA MET A 11 4.08 -36.91 11.50
C MET A 11 4.90 -35.63 11.74
N ASP A 12 5.69 -35.29 10.72
CA ASP A 12 6.56 -34.13 10.62
C ASP A 12 5.90 -32.83 11.11
N SER A 13 6.38 -32.34 12.24
CA SER A 13 6.05 -31.01 12.78
C SER A 13 7.17 -30.01 12.53
N GLN A 14 7.83 -30.09 11.37
CA GLN A 14 8.92 -29.18 10.98
C GLN A 14 8.55 -28.14 9.91
N ASN A 15 7.26 -27.94 9.62
CA ASN A 15 6.84 -27.05 8.52
C ASN A 15 5.84 -25.95 8.90
N GLN A 16 5.89 -25.43 10.13
CA GLN A 16 5.12 -24.25 10.54
C GLN A 16 5.89 -23.31 11.48
N VAL A 17 7.14 -22.97 11.10
CA VAL A 17 7.76 -21.71 11.54
C VAL A 17 7.77 -20.76 10.35
N GLN A 18 6.58 -20.48 9.79
CA GLN A 18 6.39 -19.22 9.07
C GLN A 18 6.31 -18.15 10.15
N SER A 19 7.47 -17.60 10.46
CA SER A 19 7.63 -16.47 11.34
C SER A 19 6.75 -15.33 10.83
N ASP A 20 5.81 -14.90 11.67
CA ASP A 20 5.24 -13.54 11.69
C ASP A 20 6.35 -12.51 11.96
N THR A 21 7.43 -12.51 11.18
CA THR A 21 8.39 -11.42 11.18
C THR A 21 7.69 -10.26 10.49
N LEU A 22 7.34 -9.22 11.25
CA LEU A 22 6.90 -7.94 10.70
C LEU A 22 7.79 -7.56 9.51
N ASP A 23 7.21 -7.48 8.32
CA ASP A 23 7.92 -7.09 7.12
C ASP A 23 8.36 -5.62 7.28
N ARG A 24 9.63 -5.41 7.64
CA ARG A 24 10.20 -4.08 7.91
C ARG A 24 9.99 -3.13 6.73
N LEU A 25 9.95 -3.66 5.50
CA LEU A 25 9.68 -2.86 4.31
C LEU A 25 8.26 -2.28 4.30
N LYS A 26 7.25 -3.00 4.80
CA LYS A 26 5.88 -2.48 4.95
C LYS A 26 5.79 -1.36 5.99
N LEU A 27 6.65 -1.38 7.02
CA LEU A 27 6.72 -0.30 8.01
C LEU A 27 7.37 0.97 7.43
N LEU A 28 8.45 0.81 6.67
CA LEU A 28 9.15 1.92 6.03
C LEU A 28 8.32 2.52 4.90
N TYR A 29 7.67 1.68 4.10
CA TYR A 29 6.98 2.06 2.86
C TYR A 29 5.51 1.61 2.83
N PRO A 30 4.66 2.10 3.75
CA PRO A 30 3.27 1.64 3.90
C PRO A 30 2.37 1.98 2.71
N ASN A 31 2.78 2.94 1.88
CA ASN A 31 2.01 3.39 0.72
C ASN A 31 2.36 2.63 -0.58
N VAL A 32 3.34 1.71 -0.53
CA VAL A 32 3.74 0.94 -1.70
C VAL A 32 2.84 -0.27 -1.86
N ASN A 33 2.16 -0.35 -3.01
CA ASN A 33 1.50 -1.58 -3.44
C ASN A 33 2.54 -2.48 -4.14
N GLU A 34 3.04 -3.50 -3.43
CA GLU A 34 4.06 -4.42 -3.97
C GLU A 34 3.51 -5.35 -5.07
N ASP A 35 2.20 -5.51 -5.21
CA ASP A 35 1.62 -6.29 -6.32
C ASP A 35 1.72 -5.54 -7.66
N GLU A 36 1.73 -4.20 -7.62
CA GLU A 36 1.88 -3.33 -8.81
C GLU A 36 3.32 -2.87 -9.01
N THR A 37 3.98 -2.47 -7.92
CA THR A 37 5.33 -1.90 -7.92
C THR A 37 6.18 -2.57 -6.84
N PRO A 38 6.71 -3.78 -7.11
CA PRO A 38 7.47 -4.54 -6.13
C PRO A 38 8.73 -3.79 -5.68
N LEU A 39 9.06 -3.88 -4.39
CA LEU A 39 10.28 -3.28 -3.86
C LEU A 39 11.53 -4.09 -4.28
N PRO A 40 12.69 -3.43 -4.46
CA PRO A 40 13.96 -4.13 -4.60
C PRO A 40 14.33 -4.84 -3.29
N ARG A 41 14.37 -6.17 -3.33
CA ARG A 41 14.70 -7.02 -2.17
C ARG A 41 16.01 -7.79 -2.32
N SER A 42 16.62 -7.80 -3.49
CA SER A 42 17.92 -8.45 -3.73
C SER A 42 18.56 -7.95 -5.03
N TRP A 43 19.82 -8.33 -5.27
CA TRP A 43 20.50 -8.10 -6.53
C TRP A 43 19.96 -9.02 -7.63
N SER A 44 19.83 -8.51 -8.85
CA SER A 44 19.32 -9.28 -9.98
C SER A 44 20.34 -10.31 -10.48
N THR A 45 19.91 -11.56 -10.62
CA THR A 45 20.74 -12.62 -11.22
C THR A 45 20.91 -12.45 -12.73
N LYS A 46 19.97 -11.74 -13.36
CA LYS A 46 19.93 -11.48 -14.81
C LYS A 46 20.54 -10.14 -15.18
N ASP A 47 20.30 -9.10 -14.37
CA ASP A 47 20.65 -7.73 -14.69
C ASP A 47 21.97 -7.30 -14.03
N LYS A 48 23.05 -7.93 -14.49
CA LYS A 48 24.42 -7.74 -13.99
C LYS A 48 25.44 -8.04 -15.08
N PHE A 49 26.64 -7.51 -14.93
CA PHE A 49 27.74 -7.90 -15.80
C PHE A 49 28.32 -9.29 -15.43
N SER A 50 29.03 -9.91 -16.37
CA SER A 50 29.54 -11.28 -16.24
C SER A 50 30.57 -11.43 -15.12
N TYR A 51 31.31 -10.38 -14.81
CA TYR A 51 32.31 -10.34 -13.73
C TYR A 51 31.74 -10.16 -12.33
N ILE A 52 30.41 -10.04 -12.19
CA ILE A 52 29.74 -10.07 -10.89
C ILE A 52 29.29 -11.50 -10.57
N GLY A 53 29.67 -11.98 -9.39
CA GLY A 53 29.08 -13.13 -8.74
C GLY A 53 28.16 -12.71 -7.58
N LEU A 54 27.12 -13.50 -7.35
CA LEU A 54 26.15 -13.29 -6.28
C LEU A 54 26.14 -14.49 -5.33
N SER A 55 25.89 -14.24 -4.05
CA SER A 55 25.75 -15.27 -3.00
C SER A 55 24.86 -14.74 -1.87
N GLN A 56 24.63 -15.53 -0.82
CA GLN A 56 23.84 -15.12 0.36
C GLN A 56 22.45 -14.60 -0.04
N ASN A 57 21.66 -15.45 -0.71
CA ASN A 57 20.34 -15.09 -1.24
C ASN A 57 20.36 -13.84 -2.15
N ASN A 58 21.41 -13.71 -2.97
CA ASN A 58 21.65 -12.59 -3.87
C ASN A 58 21.78 -11.23 -3.15
N LEU A 59 22.22 -11.20 -1.90
CA LEU A 59 22.53 -9.96 -1.17
C LEU A 59 24.03 -9.64 -1.16
N ARG A 60 24.89 -10.67 -1.29
CA ARG A 60 26.33 -10.51 -1.37
C ARG A 60 26.80 -10.46 -2.82
N VAL A 61 27.52 -9.40 -3.16
CA VAL A 61 28.17 -9.19 -4.47
C VAL A 61 29.67 -9.40 -4.31
N HIS A 62 30.28 -10.16 -5.21
CA HIS A 62 31.73 -10.33 -5.27
C HIS A 62 32.25 -10.18 -6.70
N TYR A 63 33.41 -9.55 -6.83
CA TYR A 63 34.08 -9.39 -8.12
C TYR A 63 34.85 -10.65 -8.49
N LYS A 64 34.66 -11.13 -9.73
CA LYS A 64 35.34 -12.33 -10.28
C LYS A 64 35.97 -12.10 -11.65
N GLY A 65 36.16 -10.84 -12.05
CA GLY A 65 36.89 -10.47 -13.27
C GLY A 65 38.41 -10.36 -13.05
N HIS A 66 39.12 -9.90 -14.07
CA HIS A 66 40.58 -9.73 -14.01
C HIS A 66 41.02 -8.44 -13.29
N GLY A 67 40.22 -7.37 -13.41
CA GLY A 67 40.48 -6.06 -12.79
C GLY A 67 41.84 -5.47 -13.14
N LYS A 68 42.23 -5.46 -14.41
CA LYS A 68 43.49 -4.85 -14.87
C LYS A 68 43.33 -3.37 -15.17
N THR A 69 42.17 -2.96 -15.69
CA THR A 69 41.89 -1.58 -16.08
C THR A 69 40.44 -1.20 -15.75
N HIS A 70 40.10 0.08 -15.91
CA HIS A 70 38.71 0.56 -15.78
C HIS A 70 37.72 -0.11 -16.76
N LYS A 71 38.20 -0.77 -17.82
CA LYS A 71 37.36 -1.54 -18.76
C LYS A 71 36.87 -2.86 -18.18
N ASP A 72 37.40 -3.27 -17.02
CA ASP A 72 37.01 -4.47 -16.30
C ASP A 72 36.01 -4.17 -15.18
N ALA A 73 35.50 -2.94 -15.09
CA ALA A 73 34.47 -2.54 -14.13
C ALA A 73 33.16 -3.30 -14.38
N ALA A 74 32.49 -3.71 -13.33
CA ALA A 74 31.31 -4.57 -13.42
C ALA A 74 30.27 -4.16 -12.39
N SER A 75 29.03 -3.97 -12.83
CA SER A 75 27.91 -3.57 -11.99
C SER A 75 26.78 -4.59 -11.99
N VAL A 76 25.91 -4.45 -11.00
CA VAL A 76 24.65 -5.17 -10.85
C VAL A 76 23.56 -4.22 -10.35
N ARG A 77 22.38 -4.31 -10.95
CA ARG A 77 21.16 -3.65 -10.48
C ARG A 77 20.37 -4.56 -9.53
N ALA A 78 19.56 -3.95 -8.67
CA ALA A 78 18.55 -4.70 -7.91
C ALA A 78 17.49 -5.32 -8.84
N THR A 79 16.63 -6.19 -8.31
CA THR A 79 15.57 -6.85 -9.09
C THR A 79 14.51 -5.90 -9.64
N HIS A 80 14.23 -4.79 -8.95
CA HIS A 80 13.17 -3.84 -9.29
C HIS A 80 13.66 -2.39 -9.15
N PRO A 81 13.03 -1.44 -9.88
CA PRO A 81 13.27 -0.03 -9.66
C PRO A 81 12.64 0.41 -8.34
N ILE A 82 13.06 1.56 -7.83
CA ILE A 82 12.48 2.15 -6.62
C ILE A 82 11.08 2.70 -6.95
N PRO A 83 10.01 2.23 -6.29
CA PRO A 83 8.67 2.76 -6.48
C PRO A 83 8.54 4.22 -6.02
N ALA A 84 7.87 5.06 -6.80
CA ALA A 84 7.59 6.46 -6.45
C ALA A 84 6.87 6.61 -5.10
N ALA A 85 5.98 5.66 -4.80
CA ALA A 85 5.19 5.62 -3.56
C ALA A 85 6.02 5.44 -2.28
N CYS A 86 7.34 5.17 -2.38
CA CYS A 86 8.22 5.19 -1.21
C CYS A 86 8.31 6.58 -0.57
N GLY A 87 8.22 7.66 -1.37
CA GLY A 87 8.50 9.03 -0.94
C GLY A 87 9.98 9.26 -0.66
N LEU A 88 10.54 8.56 0.33
CA LEU A 88 11.98 8.46 0.60
C LEU A 88 12.35 6.98 0.66
N TYR A 89 13.20 6.51 -0.25
CA TYR A 89 13.72 5.14 -0.26
C TYR A 89 15.15 5.10 0.28
N TYR A 90 15.56 4.00 0.92
CA TYR A 90 16.88 3.87 1.52
C TYR A 90 17.39 2.43 1.50
N PHE A 91 18.67 2.25 1.20
CA PHE A 91 19.37 0.97 1.33
C PHE A 91 20.80 1.19 1.80
N GLU A 92 21.40 0.17 2.43
CA GLU A 92 22.78 0.19 2.88
C GLU A 92 23.61 -0.89 2.20
N VAL A 93 24.89 -0.62 2.03
CA VAL A 93 25.89 -1.53 1.50
C VAL A 93 27.06 -1.57 2.47
N ARG A 94 27.31 -2.75 3.04
CA ARG A 94 28.48 -3.00 3.89
C ARG A 94 29.64 -3.49 3.04
N ILE A 95 30.79 -2.85 3.18
CA ILE A 95 32.01 -3.28 2.52
C ILE A 95 32.61 -4.45 3.29
N VAL A 96 32.43 -5.67 2.76
CA VAL A 96 32.96 -6.89 3.37
C VAL A 96 34.47 -6.97 3.16
N SER A 97 34.93 -6.58 1.97
CA SER A 97 36.34 -6.52 1.61
C SER A 97 36.53 -5.51 0.49
N LYS A 98 37.48 -4.59 0.65
CA LYS A 98 37.90 -3.66 -0.41
C LYS A 98 38.66 -4.34 -1.55
N GLY A 99 39.04 -5.62 -1.40
CA GLY A 99 39.90 -6.29 -2.36
C GLY A 99 41.26 -5.62 -2.51
N ARG A 100 41.75 -5.57 -3.76
CA ARG A 100 43.07 -5.02 -4.07
C ARG A 100 43.09 -3.50 -3.92
N ASP A 101 42.27 -2.78 -4.70
CA ASP A 101 42.34 -1.31 -4.79
C ASP A 101 41.12 -0.61 -4.18
N GLY A 102 39.97 -1.29 -4.07
CA GLY A 102 38.75 -0.71 -3.51
C GLY A 102 38.01 0.21 -4.47
N TYR A 103 38.08 -0.05 -5.77
CA TYR A 103 37.36 0.66 -6.83
C TYR A 103 35.90 0.24 -6.86
N MET A 104 35.16 0.64 -5.82
CA MET A 104 33.80 0.27 -5.56
C MET A 104 32.90 1.50 -5.69
N GLY A 105 31.87 1.42 -6.53
CA GLY A 105 30.86 2.46 -6.68
C GLY A 105 29.50 1.99 -6.15
N ILE A 106 28.84 2.82 -5.36
CA ILE A 106 27.50 2.57 -4.83
C ILE A 106 26.58 3.68 -5.31
N GLY A 107 25.38 3.34 -5.78
CA GLY A 107 24.41 4.36 -6.16
C GLY A 107 23.22 3.81 -6.93
N LEU A 108 22.90 4.45 -8.04
CA LEU A 108 21.66 4.30 -8.79
C LEU A 108 21.91 4.22 -10.29
N SER A 109 21.09 3.47 -11.03
CA SER A 109 21.09 3.54 -12.49
C SER A 109 19.72 3.23 -13.08
N ALA A 110 19.40 3.85 -14.21
CA ALA A 110 18.21 3.50 -14.97
C ALA A 110 18.32 2.11 -15.62
N HIS A 111 17.16 1.58 -16.05
CA HIS A 111 17.11 0.35 -16.82
C HIS A 111 17.93 0.47 -18.12
N GLY A 112 18.61 -0.61 -18.52
CA GLY A 112 19.37 -0.66 -19.77
C GLY A 112 20.72 0.08 -19.77
N VAL A 113 21.08 0.82 -18.71
CA VAL A 113 22.44 1.38 -18.56
C VAL A 113 23.47 0.23 -18.61
N ASN A 114 24.61 0.48 -19.25
CA ASN A 114 25.68 -0.50 -19.43
C ASN A 114 26.26 -0.94 -18.07
N MET A 115 26.26 -2.25 -17.80
CA MET A 115 26.76 -2.82 -16.55
C MET A 115 28.27 -3.10 -16.57
N ASN A 116 28.98 -2.92 -17.69
CA ASN A 116 30.45 -2.99 -17.75
C ASN A 116 31.11 -1.64 -17.35
N ARG A 117 30.58 -1.00 -16.32
CA ARG A 117 30.90 0.36 -15.85
C ARG A 117 30.61 0.45 -14.36
N LEU A 118 31.28 1.34 -13.64
CA LEU A 118 30.86 1.70 -12.28
C LEU A 118 29.66 2.68 -12.30
N PRO A 119 28.80 2.67 -11.26
CA PRO A 119 27.68 3.60 -11.15
C PRO A 119 28.16 5.06 -11.28
N GLY A 120 27.42 5.88 -12.03
CA GLY A 120 27.76 7.29 -12.24
C GLY A 120 28.50 7.62 -13.54
N TRP A 121 29.23 6.68 -14.13
CA TRP A 121 30.09 6.98 -15.30
C TRP A 121 29.34 7.23 -16.61
N ASP A 122 28.16 6.63 -16.76
CA ASP A 122 27.35 6.70 -17.98
C ASP A 122 26.06 7.49 -17.71
N LYS A 123 25.42 7.98 -18.79
CA LYS A 123 24.15 8.71 -18.71
C LYS A 123 23.09 7.91 -17.95
N HIS A 124 22.31 8.61 -17.12
CA HIS A 124 21.27 8.03 -16.25
C HIS A 124 21.82 7.04 -15.21
N SER A 125 23.09 7.22 -14.82
CA SER A 125 23.77 6.51 -13.74
C SER A 125 24.34 7.51 -12.75
N TYR A 126 24.33 7.17 -11.47
CA TYR A 126 24.71 8.03 -10.36
C TYR A 126 25.47 7.19 -9.33
N GLY A 127 26.63 7.63 -8.85
CA GLY A 127 27.45 6.81 -7.94
C GLY A 127 28.38 7.59 -7.04
N TYR A 128 28.66 7.03 -5.87
CA TYR A 128 29.66 7.48 -4.90
C TYR A 128 30.74 6.41 -4.77
N HIS A 129 32.00 6.78 -4.98
CA HIS A 129 33.11 5.85 -5.16
C HIS A 129 34.05 5.83 -3.95
N GLY A 130 34.54 4.64 -3.61
CA GLY A 130 35.23 4.39 -2.34
C GLY A 130 36.68 4.81 -2.29
N ASP A 131 37.37 4.80 -3.42
CA ASP A 131 38.80 5.08 -3.53
C ASP A 131 39.13 6.57 -3.48
N ASP A 132 38.26 7.43 -4.00
CA ASP A 132 38.46 8.88 -4.07
C ASP A 132 37.43 9.70 -3.28
N GLY A 133 36.35 9.08 -2.82
CA GLY A 133 35.25 9.76 -2.13
C GLY A 133 34.41 10.67 -3.04
N HIS A 134 34.55 10.56 -4.36
CA HIS A 134 33.88 11.44 -5.31
C HIS A 134 32.48 10.94 -5.68
N SER A 135 31.61 11.88 -6.06
CA SER A 135 30.32 11.60 -6.67
C SER A 135 30.40 11.72 -8.19
N PHE A 136 29.76 10.80 -8.89
CA PHE A 136 29.73 10.70 -10.34
C PHE A 136 28.27 10.79 -10.80
N CYS A 137 27.94 11.88 -11.49
CA CYS A 137 26.58 12.19 -11.93
C CYS A 137 26.50 12.13 -13.46
N SER A 138 26.16 10.96 -13.99
CA SER A 138 26.04 10.75 -15.44
C SER A 138 27.26 11.19 -16.26
N SER A 139 28.45 11.04 -15.68
CA SER A 139 29.73 11.53 -16.18
C SER A 139 30.88 10.67 -15.67
N GLY A 140 31.88 10.43 -16.52
CA GLY A 140 33.13 9.76 -16.13
C GLY A 140 34.05 10.62 -15.27
N THR A 141 33.73 11.91 -15.08
CA THR A 141 34.48 12.84 -14.22
C THR A 141 33.76 13.01 -12.90
N GLY A 142 34.37 12.54 -11.82
CA GLY A 142 33.85 12.68 -10.46
C GLY A 142 34.01 14.10 -9.91
N GLN A 143 33.22 14.44 -8.90
CA GLN A 143 33.33 15.67 -8.13
C GLN A 143 33.59 15.34 -6.65
N PRO A 144 34.39 16.13 -5.92
CA PRO A 144 34.55 15.95 -4.48
C PRO A 144 33.20 15.98 -3.78
N TYR A 145 32.93 14.98 -2.93
CA TYR A 145 31.64 14.85 -2.26
C TYR A 145 31.77 14.42 -0.81
N GLY A 146 32.34 13.24 -0.58
CA GLY A 146 32.42 12.61 0.74
C GLY A 146 33.82 12.09 1.04
N PRO A 147 34.02 11.49 2.22
CA PRO A 147 35.26 10.78 2.53
C PRO A 147 35.42 9.53 1.64
N THR A 148 36.61 8.94 1.59
CA THR A 148 36.78 7.59 1.05
C THR A 148 36.11 6.54 1.94
N PHE A 149 35.88 5.33 1.44
CA PHE A 149 35.34 4.22 2.22
C PHE A 149 35.99 2.88 1.89
N THR A 150 36.04 1.99 2.87
CA THR A 150 36.82 0.76 2.78
C THR A 150 36.24 -0.40 3.59
N THR A 151 36.95 -1.52 3.66
CA THR A 151 36.56 -2.71 4.44
C THR A 151 36.04 -2.34 5.82
N GLY A 152 34.83 -2.79 6.15
CA GLY A 152 34.16 -2.55 7.42
C GLY A 152 33.19 -1.38 7.41
N ASP A 153 33.32 -0.42 6.48
CA ASP A 153 32.39 0.70 6.37
C ASP A 153 31.00 0.24 5.87
N VAL A 154 29.98 0.97 6.30
CA VAL A 154 28.60 0.86 5.81
C VAL A 154 28.22 2.16 5.12
N ILE A 155 27.89 2.06 3.84
CA ILE A 155 27.48 3.19 3.01
C ILE A 155 26.00 3.06 2.69
N GLY A 156 25.22 4.06 3.09
CA GLY A 156 23.81 4.15 2.75
C GLY A 156 23.57 5.08 1.58
N CYS A 157 22.50 4.83 0.85
CA CYS A 157 22.03 5.64 -0.27
C CYS A 157 20.54 5.92 -0.07
N GLY A 158 20.21 7.18 0.18
CA GLY A 158 18.85 7.68 0.36
C GLY A 158 18.37 8.44 -0.86
N VAL A 159 17.17 8.12 -1.34
CA VAL A 159 16.58 8.70 -2.54
C VAL A 159 15.23 9.32 -2.18
N ASN A 160 15.19 10.65 -2.16
CA ASN A 160 13.97 11.41 -1.97
C ASN A 160 13.30 11.61 -3.33
N LEU A 161 12.18 10.92 -3.54
CA LEU A 161 11.40 10.92 -4.78
C LEU A 161 10.39 12.06 -4.86
N VAL A 162 10.22 12.82 -3.77
CA VAL A 162 9.43 14.06 -3.77
C VAL A 162 10.29 15.20 -4.34
N ASP A 163 11.51 15.36 -3.82
CA ASP A 163 12.43 16.43 -4.22
C ASP A 163 13.36 16.03 -5.38
N ASN A 164 13.30 14.77 -5.82
CA ASN A 164 14.19 14.18 -6.83
C ASN A 164 15.67 14.36 -6.48
N THR A 165 16.03 14.09 -5.22
CA THR A 165 17.40 14.20 -4.70
C THR A 165 17.92 12.88 -4.14
N CYS A 166 19.25 12.73 -4.11
CA CYS A 166 19.90 11.60 -3.48
C CYS A 166 21.02 12.08 -2.56
N PHE A 167 21.14 11.42 -1.42
CA PHE A 167 22.21 11.61 -0.44
C PHE A 167 22.81 10.26 -0.08
N TYR A 168 24.03 10.30 0.44
CA TYR A 168 24.66 9.13 1.03
C TYR A 168 24.86 9.30 2.53
N THR A 169 25.06 8.18 3.20
CA THR A 169 25.48 8.13 4.59
C THR A 169 26.71 7.25 4.72
N LYS A 170 27.58 7.55 5.67
CA LYS A 170 28.69 6.66 6.06
C LYS A 170 28.59 6.35 7.54
N ASN A 171 28.51 5.07 7.88
CA ASN A 171 28.47 4.57 9.27
C ASN A 171 27.43 5.32 10.12
N GLY A 172 26.23 5.52 9.58
CA GLY A 172 25.13 6.22 10.26
C GLY A 172 25.18 7.76 10.22
N HIS A 173 26.14 8.37 9.51
CA HIS A 173 26.22 9.83 9.38
C HIS A 173 25.86 10.30 7.97
N HIS A 174 24.94 11.26 7.87
CA HIS A 174 24.50 11.86 6.60
C HIS A 174 25.59 12.74 5.98
N LEU A 175 25.90 12.55 4.69
CA LEU A 175 27.00 13.21 3.97
C LEU A 175 26.57 14.43 3.13
N GLY A 176 25.27 14.76 3.12
CA GLY A 176 24.72 15.83 2.29
C GLY A 176 24.19 15.32 0.95
N ILE A 177 23.51 16.20 0.22
CA ILE A 177 22.92 15.87 -1.09
C ILE A 177 24.04 15.71 -2.13
N ALA A 178 24.13 14.52 -2.75
CA ALA A 178 25.03 14.24 -3.86
C ALA A 178 24.44 14.65 -5.20
N PHE A 179 23.16 14.35 -5.43
CA PHE A 179 22.51 14.55 -6.72
C PHE A 179 21.14 15.23 -6.59
N ARG A 180 20.78 16.01 -7.61
CA ARG A 180 19.48 16.69 -7.74
C ARG A 180 18.93 16.47 -9.14
N GLY A 181 17.61 16.55 -9.30
CA GLY A 181 16.94 16.35 -10.58
C GLY A 181 17.05 14.92 -11.11
N LEU A 182 16.98 13.94 -10.21
CA LEU A 182 17.03 12.52 -10.59
C LEU A 182 15.80 12.15 -11.42
N PRO A 183 15.96 11.32 -12.48
CA PRO A 183 14.82 10.73 -13.17
C PRO A 183 14.15 9.66 -12.27
N PRO A 184 12.87 9.34 -12.52
CA PRO A 184 12.17 8.27 -11.82
C PRO A 184 12.69 6.89 -12.26
N ASN A 185 12.19 5.83 -11.61
CA ASN A 185 12.44 4.42 -11.95
C ASN A 185 13.93 4.00 -11.95
N LEU A 186 14.70 4.58 -11.02
CA LEU A 186 16.09 4.19 -10.80
C LEU A 186 16.18 2.91 -9.98
N TYR A 187 17.18 2.10 -10.27
CA TYR A 187 17.50 0.88 -9.54
C TYR A 187 18.66 1.15 -8.59
N PRO A 188 18.65 0.61 -7.35
CA PRO A 188 19.86 0.45 -6.58
C PRO A 188 20.90 -0.31 -7.41
N THR A 189 22.15 0.16 -7.37
CA THR A 189 23.25 -0.39 -8.15
C THR A 189 24.54 -0.36 -7.34
N VAL A 190 25.30 -1.46 -7.41
CA VAL A 190 26.71 -1.47 -6.99
C VAL A 190 27.59 -1.90 -8.15
N GLY A 191 28.78 -1.32 -8.22
CA GLY A 191 29.83 -1.70 -9.15
C GLY A 191 31.14 -1.97 -8.43
N LEU A 192 31.85 -2.98 -8.92
CA LEU A 192 33.15 -3.44 -8.45
C LEU A 192 34.09 -3.53 -9.65
N GLN A 193 35.40 -3.47 -9.41
CA GLN A 193 36.39 -3.48 -10.49
C GLN A 193 37.64 -4.32 -10.19
N THR A 194 38.00 -4.57 -8.92
CA THR A 194 39.26 -5.25 -8.60
C THR A 194 39.09 -6.57 -7.84
N PRO A 195 40.00 -7.55 -8.03
CA PRO A 195 39.90 -8.83 -7.36
C PRO A 195 39.82 -8.71 -5.83
N GLY A 196 38.95 -9.53 -5.23
CA GLY A 196 38.75 -9.59 -3.78
C GLY A 196 37.76 -8.56 -3.23
N GLU A 197 37.19 -7.70 -4.07
CA GLU A 197 36.11 -6.79 -3.68
C GLU A 197 34.83 -7.58 -3.40
N VAL A 198 34.25 -7.34 -2.22
CA VAL A 198 33.02 -7.99 -1.75
C VAL A 198 32.19 -6.98 -0.96
N VAL A 199 30.90 -6.90 -1.26
CA VAL A 199 29.94 -6.05 -0.55
C VAL A 199 28.64 -6.80 -0.25
N ASP A 200 27.99 -6.46 0.85
CA ASP A 200 26.68 -6.99 1.25
C ASP A 200 25.64 -5.87 1.23
N ALA A 201 24.50 -6.10 0.59
CA ALA A 201 23.37 -5.19 0.62
C ALA A 201 22.41 -5.49 1.76
N ASN A 202 21.90 -4.43 2.37
CA ASN A 202 20.71 -4.42 3.19
C ASN A 202 19.68 -3.53 2.49
N PHE A 203 18.65 -4.13 1.93
CA PHE A 203 17.50 -3.43 1.34
C PHE A 203 16.39 -3.16 2.37
N GLY A 204 16.62 -3.47 3.65
CA GLY A 204 15.62 -3.39 4.72
C GLY A 204 15.35 -4.74 5.40
N GLN A 205 16.08 -5.81 5.04
CA GLN A 205 16.00 -7.10 5.74
C GLN A 205 16.54 -7.03 7.16
N GLN A 206 17.43 -6.08 7.45
CA GLN A 206 18.03 -5.85 8.77
C GLN A 206 17.85 -4.38 9.16
N PRO A 207 17.93 -4.04 10.47
CA PRO A 207 18.02 -2.66 10.90
C PRO A 207 19.16 -1.92 10.18
N PHE A 208 18.91 -0.67 9.80
CA PHE A 208 19.92 0.18 9.20
C PHE A 208 20.83 0.77 10.27
N VAL A 209 22.07 1.10 9.90
CA VAL A 209 22.98 1.85 10.77
C VAL A 209 22.52 3.31 10.87
N PHE A 210 22.03 3.88 9.77
CA PHE A 210 21.39 5.20 9.78
C PHE A 210 19.95 5.14 10.30
N ASP A 211 19.56 6.10 11.13
CA ASP A 211 18.18 6.27 11.60
C ASP A 211 17.29 6.88 10.51
N ILE A 212 16.98 6.08 9.49
CA ILE A 212 16.10 6.49 8.39
C ILE A 212 14.65 6.67 8.86
N GLU A 213 14.25 6.00 9.95
CA GLU A 213 12.89 6.06 10.47
C GLU A 213 12.58 7.46 11.01
N ASP A 214 13.55 8.10 11.66
CA ASP A 214 13.42 9.50 12.09
C ASP A 214 13.23 10.46 10.91
N MET A 215 14.06 10.33 9.87
CA MET A 215 13.96 11.17 8.66
C MET A 215 12.63 10.95 7.92
N LEU A 216 12.14 9.71 7.85
CA LEU A 216 10.83 9.39 7.29
C LEU A 216 9.70 10.04 8.11
N ARG A 217 9.78 10.03 9.44
CA ARG A 217 8.80 10.70 10.31
C ARG A 217 8.80 12.21 10.10
N GLU A 218 9.97 12.83 10.03
CA GLU A 218 10.10 14.28 9.79
C GLU A 218 9.51 14.67 8.43
N LEU A 219 9.83 13.93 7.36
CA LEU A 219 9.28 14.17 6.03
C LEU A 219 7.75 14.03 6.02
N ARG A 220 7.20 12.98 6.63
CA ARG A 220 5.74 12.80 6.74
C ARG A 220 5.09 13.95 7.50
N ALA A 221 5.68 14.39 8.61
CA ALA A 221 5.16 15.51 9.39
C ALA A 221 5.18 16.82 8.57
N ARG A 222 6.27 17.10 7.86
CA ARG A 222 6.40 18.28 7.00
C ARG A 222 5.40 18.26 5.84
N THR A 223 5.25 17.13 5.16
CA THR A 223 4.27 16.97 4.08
C THR A 223 2.84 17.16 4.60
N ARG A 224 2.52 16.63 5.78
CA ARG A 224 1.20 16.81 6.39
C ARG A 224 0.92 18.27 6.70
N LEU A 225 1.87 18.97 7.32
CA LEU A 225 1.75 20.41 7.58
C LEU A 225 1.56 21.20 6.28
N ALA A 226 2.33 20.90 5.24
CA ALA A 226 2.19 21.56 3.94
C ALA A 226 0.82 21.33 3.28
N ILE A 227 0.19 20.16 3.51
CA ILE A 227 -1.18 19.87 3.04
C ILE A 227 -2.20 20.64 3.87
N ASP A 228 -2.06 20.62 5.20
CA ASP A 228 -3.00 21.26 6.13
C ASP A 228 -2.96 22.80 6.00
N GLU A 229 -1.80 23.38 5.72
CA GLU A 229 -1.60 24.83 5.49
C GLU A 229 -1.76 25.23 4.02
N PHE A 230 -2.02 24.28 3.10
CA PHE A 230 -2.11 24.60 1.68
C PHE A 230 -3.22 25.62 1.46
N PRO A 231 -2.92 26.80 0.86
CA PRO A 231 -3.91 27.84 0.68
C PRO A 231 -4.95 27.32 -0.33
N LEU A 232 -6.14 27.05 0.18
CA LEU A 232 -7.30 26.86 -0.69
C LEU A 232 -7.64 28.23 -1.31
N PRO A 233 -8.13 28.32 -2.55
CA PRO A 233 -8.48 29.61 -3.15
C PRO A 233 -9.53 30.38 -2.31
N ASP A 234 -9.31 31.68 -2.07
CA ASP A 234 -10.17 32.60 -1.31
C ASP A 234 -11.57 32.87 -1.91
N GLU A 235 -12.02 32.06 -2.87
CA GLU A 235 -13.44 31.93 -3.22
C GLU A 235 -14.27 31.25 -2.08
N GLN A 236 -13.69 31.24 -0.86
CA GLN A 236 -14.04 30.73 0.46
C GLN A 236 -15.30 31.35 1.09
N GLY A 237 -16.40 31.29 0.35
CA GLY A 237 -17.68 30.89 0.95
C GLY A 237 -18.10 29.49 0.47
N GLN A 238 -17.50 28.99 -0.60
CA GLN A 238 -18.08 27.88 -1.37
C GLN A 238 -17.73 26.50 -0.81
N TRP A 239 -16.52 26.24 -0.28
CA TRP A 239 -16.18 24.89 0.19
C TRP A 239 -17.02 24.45 1.40
N GLN A 240 -17.32 25.36 2.33
CA GLN A 240 -18.25 25.09 3.42
C GLN A 240 -19.64 24.79 2.87
N GLN A 241 -20.11 25.55 1.88
CA GLN A 241 -21.39 25.30 1.22
C GLN A 241 -21.39 23.97 0.45
N VAL A 242 -20.29 23.61 -0.22
CA VAL A 242 -20.13 22.33 -0.91
C VAL A 242 -20.15 21.19 0.09
N LEU A 243 -19.40 21.28 1.20
CA LEU A 243 -19.44 20.27 2.26
C LEU A 243 -20.83 20.18 2.90
N HIS A 244 -21.45 21.31 3.24
CA HIS A 244 -22.81 21.32 3.78
C HIS A 244 -23.81 20.72 2.78
N ARG A 245 -23.67 21.02 1.48
CA ARG A 245 -24.50 20.42 0.43
C ARG A 245 -24.27 18.92 0.34
N MET A 246 -23.02 18.44 0.36
CA MET A 246 -22.69 17.01 0.34
C MET A 246 -23.26 16.26 1.55
N VAL A 247 -23.15 16.84 2.76
CA VAL A 247 -23.73 16.26 3.97
C VAL A 247 -25.25 16.26 3.89
N SER A 248 -25.85 17.37 3.45
CA SER A 248 -27.30 17.50 3.28
C SER A 248 -27.86 16.47 2.29
N THR A 249 -27.27 16.35 1.10
CA THR A 249 -27.71 15.39 0.09
C THR A 249 -27.55 13.95 0.57
N TYR A 250 -26.48 13.62 1.30
CA TYR A 250 -26.32 12.31 1.94
C TYR A 250 -27.45 12.03 2.96
N LEU A 251 -27.74 12.98 3.85
CA LEU A 251 -28.78 12.82 4.88
C LEU A 251 -30.17 12.64 4.25
N VAL A 252 -30.47 13.42 3.21
CA VAL A 252 -31.72 13.34 2.45
C VAL A 252 -31.80 12.01 1.69
N HIS A 253 -30.73 11.62 0.99
CA HIS A 253 -30.69 10.38 0.21
C HIS A 253 -30.89 9.14 1.08
N HIS A 254 -30.30 9.08 2.28
CA HIS A 254 -30.46 7.95 3.19
C HIS A 254 -31.70 8.01 4.10
N GLY A 255 -32.54 9.03 3.97
CA GLY A 255 -33.81 9.10 4.72
C GLY A 255 -33.68 9.59 6.16
N TYR A 256 -32.55 10.20 6.54
CA TYR A 256 -32.30 10.74 7.89
C TYR A 256 -33.02 12.08 8.09
N CYS A 257 -34.35 12.08 7.98
CA CYS A 257 -35.19 13.27 7.91
C CYS A 257 -34.99 14.24 9.08
N SER A 258 -35.04 13.75 10.33
CA SER A 258 -34.88 14.59 11.53
C SER A 258 -33.50 15.27 11.59
N THR A 259 -32.45 14.52 11.22
CA THR A 259 -31.07 15.02 11.17
C THR A 259 -30.87 16.01 10.03
N ALA A 260 -31.40 15.72 8.84
CA ALA A 260 -31.37 16.62 7.69
C ALA A 260 -32.03 17.96 8.02
N GLN A 261 -33.21 17.94 8.66
CA GLN A 261 -33.90 19.16 9.08
C GLN A 261 -33.12 19.95 10.13
N ALA A 262 -32.51 19.28 11.12
CA ALA A 262 -31.66 19.94 12.09
C ALA A 262 -30.41 20.56 11.43
N PHE A 263 -29.82 19.85 10.48
CA PHE A 263 -28.65 20.30 9.72
C PHE A 263 -28.96 21.50 8.82
N THR A 264 -30.11 21.49 8.12
CA THR A 264 -30.61 22.63 7.34
C THR A 264 -30.82 23.87 8.22
N ARG A 265 -31.41 23.72 9.41
CA ARG A 265 -31.59 24.85 10.35
C ARG A 265 -30.25 25.45 10.78
N ALA A 266 -29.23 24.61 10.98
CA ALA A 266 -27.91 25.06 11.42
C ALA A 266 -27.07 25.69 10.29
N THR A 267 -27.22 25.23 9.04
CA THR A 267 -26.34 25.59 7.92
C THR A 267 -26.98 26.47 6.86
N GLY A 268 -28.30 26.66 6.90
CA GLY A 268 -29.07 27.38 5.88
C GLY A 268 -29.17 26.65 4.53
N GLN A 269 -28.72 25.39 4.43
CA GLN A 269 -28.78 24.63 3.17
C GLN A 269 -30.21 24.18 2.86
N PRO A 270 -30.75 24.50 1.66
CA PRO A 270 -32.08 24.07 1.27
C PRO A 270 -32.12 22.56 1.03
N ILE A 271 -33.27 21.96 1.35
CA ILE A 271 -33.59 20.58 0.97
C ILE A 271 -34.40 20.68 -0.33
N ASP A 272 -33.84 20.17 -1.42
CA ASP A 272 -34.47 20.22 -2.75
C ASP A 272 -35.56 19.12 -2.93
N GLU A 273 -35.53 18.10 -2.07
CA GLU A 273 -36.55 17.03 -2.03
C GLU A 273 -37.67 17.34 -1.03
N ASP A 274 -38.90 16.97 -1.40
CA ASP A 274 -40.03 17.02 -0.48
C ASP A 274 -39.81 16.12 0.74
N ILE A 275 -39.95 16.69 1.94
CA ILE A 275 -39.88 16.00 3.22
C ILE A 275 -40.83 14.79 3.26
N ALA A 276 -42.00 14.88 2.61
CA ALA A 276 -42.92 13.75 2.53
C ALA A 276 -42.32 12.58 1.74
N SER A 277 -41.62 12.84 0.65
CA SER A 277 -40.90 11.82 -0.12
C SER A 277 -39.82 11.12 0.72
N ILE A 278 -39.06 11.89 1.51
CA ILE A 278 -38.04 11.34 2.41
C ILE A 278 -38.67 10.42 3.46
N LYS A 279 -39.77 10.85 4.09
CA LYS A 279 -40.51 10.04 5.07
C LYS A 279 -41.15 8.79 4.46
N ASN A 280 -41.64 8.89 3.23
CA ASN A 280 -42.18 7.75 2.47
C ASN A 280 -41.11 6.69 2.23
N ARG A 281 -39.91 7.09 1.78
CA ARG A 281 -38.75 6.19 1.63
C ARG A 281 -38.33 5.57 2.96
N GLN A 282 -38.32 6.35 4.03
CA GLN A 282 -38.01 5.87 5.38
C GLN A 282 -39.03 4.81 5.85
N ARG A 283 -40.33 5.03 5.61
CA ARG A 283 -41.40 4.08 5.95
C ARG A 283 -41.25 2.76 5.19
N ILE A 284 -41.05 2.84 3.87
CA ILE A 284 -40.84 1.65 3.03
C ILE A 284 -39.60 0.89 3.51
N SER A 285 -38.48 1.57 3.74
CA SER A 285 -37.25 0.94 4.23
C SER A 285 -37.43 0.27 5.59
N LYS A 286 -38.20 0.88 6.50
CA LYS A 286 -38.52 0.29 7.81
C LYS A 286 -39.38 -0.98 7.67
N LEU A 287 -40.33 -1.02 6.74
CA LEU A 287 -41.12 -2.21 6.45
C LEU A 287 -40.24 -3.35 5.90
N VAL A 288 -39.33 -3.02 4.98
CA VAL A 288 -38.35 -4.00 4.47
C VAL A 288 -37.46 -4.55 5.57
N LEU A 289 -36.88 -3.68 6.42
CA LEU A 289 -35.98 -4.07 7.50
C LEU A 289 -36.68 -4.83 8.63
N SER A 290 -37.97 -4.61 8.85
CA SER A 290 -38.77 -5.34 9.83
C SER A 290 -39.35 -6.66 9.30
N GLY A 291 -39.01 -7.06 8.07
CA GLY A 291 -39.47 -8.29 7.46
C GLY A 291 -40.91 -8.24 6.92
N ARG A 292 -41.61 -7.10 7.02
CA ARG A 292 -42.96 -6.88 6.52
C ARG A 292 -42.94 -6.53 5.03
N ILE A 293 -42.45 -7.44 4.20
CA ILE A 293 -42.17 -7.19 2.78
C ILE A 293 -43.47 -7.04 1.98
N GLY A 294 -44.55 -7.72 2.35
CA GLY A 294 -45.85 -7.56 1.68
C GLY A 294 -46.36 -6.12 1.72
N GLU A 295 -46.33 -5.53 2.92
CA GLU A 295 -46.70 -4.13 3.14
C GLU A 295 -45.71 -3.16 2.51
N ALA A 296 -44.42 -3.51 2.48
CA ALA A 296 -43.41 -2.70 1.79
C ALA A 296 -43.73 -2.60 0.28
N ILE A 297 -44.05 -3.71 -0.37
CA ILE A 297 -44.40 -3.76 -1.80
C ILE A 297 -45.67 -2.94 -2.06
N GLU A 298 -46.70 -3.10 -1.24
CA GLU A 298 -47.95 -2.34 -1.39
C GLU A 298 -47.74 -0.83 -1.18
N ALA A 299 -46.99 -0.46 -0.13
CA ALA A 299 -46.63 0.93 0.13
C ALA A 299 -45.83 1.53 -1.03
N THR A 300 -44.88 0.78 -1.62
CA THR A 300 -44.12 1.23 -2.79
C THR A 300 -45.01 1.40 -4.02
N ARG A 301 -45.93 0.47 -4.32
CA ARG A 301 -46.88 0.62 -5.45
C ARG A 301 -47.80 1.82 -5.27
N ARG A 302 -48.25 2.07 -4.04
CA ARG A 302 -49.15 3.19 -3.75
C ARG A 302 -48.44 4.55 -3.84
N LEU A 303 -47.21 4.64 -3.33
CA LEU A 303 -46.46 5.89 -3.25
C LEU A 303 -45.66 6.19 -4.52
N TYR A 304 -45.25 5.15 -5.26
CA TYR A 304 -44.42 5.23 -6.47
C TYR A 304 -44.90 4.20 -7.53
N PRO A 305 -46.08 4.40 -8.13
CA PRO A 305 -46.77 3.38 -8.94
C PRO A 305 -45.98 2.83 -10.14
N ALA A 306 -45.17 3.66 -10.80
CA ALA A 306 -44.37 3.23 -11.95
C ALA A 306 -43.04 2.54 -11.58
N LEU A 307 -42.61 2.56 -10.31
CA LEU A 307 -41.27 2.14 -9.92
C LEU A 307 -41.07 0.62 -10.09
N LEU A 308 -41.99 -0.17 -9.54
CA LEU A 308 -41.93 -1.64 -9.56
C LEU A 308 -42.39 -2.24 -10.90
N GLU A 309 -43.10 -1.45 -11.71
CA GLU A 309 -43.46 -1.83 -13.08
C GLU A 309 -42.27 -1.64 -14.03
N ARG A 310 -41.46 -0.59 -13.82
CA ARG A 310 -40.26 -0.32 -14.61
C ARG A 310 -39.07 -1.18 -14.22
N ASP A 311 -38.96 -1.52 -12.93
CA ASP A 311 -37.85 -2.32 -12.38
C ASP A 311 -38.35 -3.69 -11.92
N HIS A 312 -38.43 -4.62 -12.88
CA HIS A 312 -38.87 -5.99 -12.62
C HIS A 312 -37.88 -6.79 -11.77
N GLU A 313 -36.59 -6.45 -11.81
CA GLU A 313 -35.55 -7.10 -11.01
C GLU A 313 -35.73 -6.75 -9.52
N LEU A 314 -35.94 -5.48 -9.20
CA LEU A 314 -36.26 -5.04 -7.84
C LEU A 314 -37.54 -5.70 -7.31
N LEU A 315 -38.59 -5.79 -8.14
CA LEU A 315 -39.83 -6.47 -7.75
C LEU A 315 -39.59 -7.97 -7.50
N PHE A 316 -38.79 -8.63 -8.34
CA PHE A 316 -38.43 -10.04 -8.15
C PHE A 316 -37.65 -10.24 -6.85
N LEU A 317 -36.64 -9.42 -6.57
CA LEU A 317 -35.87 -9.46 -5.33
C LEU A 317 -36.75 -9.25 -4.09
N LEU A 318 -37.67 -8.28 -4.14
CA LEU A 318 -38.64 -8.06 -3.06
C LEU A 318 -39.57 -9.27 -2.88
N LYS A 319 -40.00 -9.94 -3.97
CA LYS A 319 -40.81 -11.15 -3.89
C LYS A 319 -40.04 -12.36 -3.34
N CYS A 320 -38.77 -12.52 -3.71
CA CYS A 320 -37.90 -13.52 -3.11
C CYS A 320 -37.72 -13.26 -1.61
N ARG A 321 -37.47 -12.00 -1.23
CA ARG A 321 -37.37 -11.64 0.19
C ARG A 321 -38.69 -11.86 0.93
N GLN A 322 -39.83 -11.54 0.30
CA GLN A 322 -41.16 -11.82 0.83
C GLN A 322 -41.35 -13.31 1.13
N PHE A 323 -40.97 -14.19 0.20
CA PHE A 323 -41.05 -15.63 0.40
C PHE A 323 -40.21 -16.09 1.60
N VAL A 324 -38.98 -15.59 1.73
CA VAL A 324 -38.11 -15.91 2.87
C VAL A 324 -38.73 -15.46 4.21
N GLU A 325 -39.26 -14.24 4.27
CA GLU A 325 -39.89 -13.72 5.50
C GLU A 325 -41.23 -14.39 5.83
N MET A 326 -41.99 -14.83 4.81
CA MET A 326 -43.18 -15.67 5.00
C MET A 326 -42.83 -17.03 5.61
N VAL A 327 -41.73 -17.65 5.16
CA VAL A 327 -41.23 -18.92 5.72
C VAL A 327 -40.68 -18.73 7.15
N ASN A 328 -40.10 -17.58 7.45
CA ASN A 328 -39.59 -17.25 8.78
C ASN A 328 -40.67 -16.76 9.77
N GLY A 329 -41.92 -16.57 9.33
CA GLY A 329 -43.05 -16.18 10.18
C GLY A 329 -43.18 -14.67 10.47
N SER A 330 -42.37 -13.84 9.83
CA SER A 330 -42.31 -12.38 10.03
C SER A 330 -43.28 -11.59 9.14
N ASP A 331 -43.66 -12.14 7.98
CA ASP A 331 -44.57 -11.50 6.99
C ASP A 331 -46.00 -12.10 7.01
N SER A 332 -46.40 -12.75 8.11
CA SER A 332 -47.59 -13.61 8.15
C SER A 332 -48.93 -12.90 8.42
N GLN A 333 -48.97 -11.59 8.63
CA GLN A 333 -50.21 -10.88 9.02
C GLN A 333 -51.04 -10.31 7.87
N ALA A 334 -50.64 -10.44 6.60
CA ALA A 334 -51.34 -9.77 5.49
C ALA A 334 -52.36 -10.63 4.71
N LEU A 335 -52.60 -11.90 5.06
CA LEU A 335 -53.50 -12.78 4.28
C LEU A 335 -54.63 -13.45 5.06
N CYS A 336 -54.81 -13.15 6.36
CA CYS A 336 -55.85 -13.81 7.17
C CYS A 336 -56.79 -12.83 7.87
N GLU A 337 -57.47 -11.95 7.12
CA GLU A 337 -58.73 -11.34 7.55
C GLU A 337 -59.87 -11.81 6.65
N ALA A 338 -60.18 -13.11 6.73
CA ALA A 338 -61.46 -13.66 6.34
C ALA A 338 -61.67 -15.00 7.07
N GLY A 339 -62.05 -14.93 8.34
CA GLY A 339 -62.68 -16.05 9.04
C GLY A 339 -61.95 -16.53 10.30
N ALA A 340 -62.76 -16.65 11.35
CA ALA A 340 -62.59 -17.40 12.60
C ALA A 340 -62.08 -16.62 13.83
N GLU A 341 -63.03 -16.46 14.75
CA GLU A 341 -62.90 -16.15 16.16
C GLU A 341 -61.94 -17.10 16.89
N GLY A 342 -61.27 -16.58 17.93
CA GLY A 342 -60.95 -17.38 19.11
C GLY A 342 -59.48 -17.57 19.48
N ALA A 343 -59.18 -17.11 20.70
CA ALA A 343 -58.17 -17.59 21.65
C ALA A 343 -56.72 -17.07 21.57
N GLU A 344 -56.34 -16.45 22.69
CA GLU A 344 -55.02 -16.02 23.13
C GLU A 344 -54.02 -17.19 23.29
N ALA A 345 -52.75 -16.94 23.00
CA ALA A 345 -51.62 -17.47 23.77
C ALA A 345 -50.33 -16.69 23.48
N GLU A 346 -49.73 -16.13 24.54
CA GLU A 346 -48.38 -15.60 24.57
C GLU A 346 -47.34 -16.71 24.33
N SER A 347 -46.26 -16.42 23.57
CA SER A 347 -44.92 -16.86 23.99
C SER A 347 -43.80 -16.03 23.33
N ASN A 348 -42.88 -15.56 24.17
CA ASN A 348 -41.62 -14.93 23.83
C ASN A 348 -40.66 -15.94 23.17
N GLY A 349 -39.97 -15.53 22.10
CA GLY A 349 -38.88 -16.30 21.52
C GLY A 349 -38.01 -15.48 20.58
N VAL A 350 -36.92 -14.93 21.12
CA VAL A 350 -35.85 -14.26 20.37
C VAL A 350 -35.07 -15.29 19.55
N ALA A 351 -34.90 -15.05 18.25
CA ALA A 351 -33.89 -15.73 17.44
C ALA A 351 -33.29 -14.77 16.39
N THR A 352 -32.17 -14.14 16.76
CA THR A 352 -31.21 -13.55 15.84
C THR A 352 -30.53 -14.62 15.00
N SER A 353 -30.56 -14.52 13.68
CA SER A 353 -29.56 -15.16 12.82
C SER A 353 -29.03 -14.20 11.77
N VAL A 354 -27.79 -13.79 11.99
CA VAL A 354 -26.89 -13.09 11.08
C VAL A 354 -26.58 -14.03 9.90
N ILE A 355 -26.73 -13.55 8.66
CA ILE A 355 -26.12 -14.22 7.50
C ILE A 355 -25.22 -13.23 6.78
N SER A 356 -23.93 -13.52 6.88
CA SER A 356 -22.80 -12.99 6.14
C SER A 356 -22.93 -13.21 4.64
N HIS A 357 -22.85 -12.13 3.87
CA HIS A 357 -22.78 -12.18 2.42
C HIS A 357 -21.33 -12.41 1.99
N VAL A 358 -21.04 -13.58 1.41
CA VAL A 358 -19.84 -13.80 0.59
C VAL A 358 -20.27 -13.56 -0.85
N GLY A 359 -19.79 -12.46 -1.42
CA GLY A 359 -20.02 -12.11 -2.81
C GLY A 359 -19.24 -13.04 -3.74
N ARG A 360 -19.89 -13.45 -4.83
CA ARG A 360 -19.21 -13.82 -6.06
C ARG A 360 -20.04 -13.35 -7.25
N ALA A 361 -19.42 -12.45 -8.01
CA ALA A 361 -19.79 -12.09 -9.38
C ALA A 361 -19.69 -13.34 -10.30
N PRO A 362 -20.29 -13.30 -11.50
CA PRO A 362 -19.79 -12.46 -12.59
C PRO A 362 -20.72 -11.31 -13.00
#